data_AF-U3IKP5-F1
#
_entry.id   AF-U3IKP5-F1
#
_cell.length_a   1.000
_cell.length_b   1.000
_cell.length_c   1.000
_cell.angle_alpha   90.00
_cell.angle_beta   90.00
_cell.angle_gamma   90.00
#
_symmetry.space_group_name_H-M   'P 1'
#
loop_
_entity.id
_entity.type
_entity.pdbx_description
1 polymer ?
#
loop_
_entity_poly.entity_id
_entity_poly.type
_entity_poly.pdbx_seq_one_letter_code
_entity_poly.pdbx_strand_id
1 'polypeptide(L)'
;LRPLLRFAAAHVPAPKHKETPLYVLCTAGMRLLPQRQQAAILEDLVQNIPLEFDFLFSKSHAEVISGKQEGVYAWIGINFVLGRFDHEDEEAAVVTVALGDQAESLVRKRTVGILDMGGASLQIAYEVPSSGAFSSPQQEEAAKSLLAEFNLGCDVQHSGHVYRVYVNTFLGFGGNFARQRYEELVLNQTHAHSRLHGQQTGLSAETPFLDPCLPVGLEDTVTRGERTLHMRGRGDWQACAKLLQPLLGGAPIDFSNSEFYGFSEFFYCTEDVLRLGGYYNAPTFTAAAQEYCSQRWEVLTKRFRGGLYSSHADEHRVKYQCFKSAWMYQVLHQGFHFPPDYPSLRTAQLVYDREVQWTLGAILYKTRFLPLR
;
A
#
# COMPACT_ATOMS: atom_id res chain seq x y z
N LEU A 1 21.43 -5.71 -5.37
CA LEU A 1 21.32 -6.15 -3.95
C LEU A 1 22.63 -6.06 -3.17
N ARG A 2 23.81 -6.31 -3.77
CA ARG A 2 25.11 -6.31 -3.07
C ARG A 2 25.35 -5.14 -2.08
N PRO A 3 25.03 -3.86 -2.38
CA PRO A 3 25.17 -2.78 -1.39
C PRO A 3 24.33 -2.99 -0.12
N LEU A 4 23.10 -3.50 -0.24
CA LEU A 4 22.20 -3.77 0.88
C LEU A 4 22.70 -4.94 1.73
N LEU A 5 23.19 -6.01 1.09
CA LEU A 5 23.72 -7.17 1.80
C LEU A 5 25.02 -6.85 2.54
N ARG A 6 25.90 -6.03 1.95
CA ARG A 6 27.10 -5.52 2.63
C ARG A 6 26.75 -4.66 3.82
N PHE A 7 25.75 -3.79 3.69
CA PHE A 7 25.24 -3.00 4.80
C PHE A 7 24.74 -3.91 5.94
N ALA A 8 23.93 -4.92 5.64
CA ALA A 8 23.46 -5.88 6.64
C ALA A 8 24.62 -6.64 7.31
N ALA A 9 25.57 -7.16 6.53
CA ALA A 9 26.75 -7.89 7.02
C ALA A 9 27.65 -7.02 7.91
N ALA A 10 27.70 -5.71 7.68
CA ALA A 10 28.45 -4.77 8.52
C ALA A 10 27.79 -4.52 9.89
N HIS A 11 26.47 -4.71 10.01
CA HIS A 11 25.72 -4.46 11.25
C HIS A 11 25.45 -5.73 12.06
N VAL A 12 25.32 -6.89 11.41
CA VAL A 12 25.23 -8.18 12.11
C VAL A 12 26.63 -8.62 12.52
N PRO A 13 26.88 -9.01 13.79
CA PRO A 13 28.19 -9.51 14.20
C PRO A 13 28.63 -10.71 13.36
N ALA A 14 29.89 -10.71 12.89
CA ALA A 14 30.41 -11.78 12.02
C ALA A 14 30.18 -13.21 12.56
N PRO A 15 30.34 -13.51 13.86
CA PRO A 15 30.05 -14.84 14.39
C PRO A 15 28.58 -15.27 14.25
N LYS A 16 27.66 -14.31 14.13
CA LYS A 16 26.21 -14.54 14.01
C LYS A 16 25.72 -14.66 12.57
N HIS A 17 26.55 -14.40 11.56
CA HIS A 17 26.15 -14.48 10.15
C HIS A 17 25.57 -15.87 9.83
N LYS A 18 26.25 -16.94 10.24
CA LYS A 18 25.84 -18.34 10.02
C LYS A 18 24.56 -18.76 10.73
N GLU A 19 24.08 -17.98 11.69
CA GLU A 19 22.83 -18.22 12.42
C GLU A 19 21.71 -17.27 11.98
N THR A 20 22.03 -16.27 11.14
CA THR A 20 21.10 -15.21 10.75
C THR A 20 20.41 -15.57 9.43
N PRO A 21 19.09 -15.82 9.42
CA PRO A 21 18.36 -16.05 8.18
C PRO A 21 18.23 -14.76 7.38
N LEU A 22 18.49 -14.89 6.08
CA LEU A 22 18.26 -13.83 5.10
C LEU A 22 17.03 -14.22 4.28
N TYR A 23 16.08 -13.31 4.12
CA TYR A 23 14.93 -13.49 3.22
C TYR A 23 14.93 -12.39 2.16
N VAL A 24 14.72 -12.77 0.90
CA VAL A 24 14.52 -11.86 -0.23
C VAL A 24 13.12 -12.10 -0.79
N LEU A 25 12.20 -11.21 -0.44
CA LEU A 25 10.78 -11.33 -0.79
C LEU A 25 10.44 -10.23 -1.79
N CYS A 26 10.04 -10.61 -3.01
CA CYS A 26 9.75 -9.68 -4.08
C CYS A 26 8.23 -9.42 -4.23
N THR A 27 7.83 -8.17 -4.46
CA THR A 27 6.42 -7.74 -4.48
C THR A 27 5.92 -7.43 -5.90
N ALA A 28 5.03 -6.44 -6.05
CA ALA A 28 4.30 -6.12 -7.28
C ALA A 28 5.19 -5.97 -8.53
N GLY A 29 6.39 -5.39 -8.41
CA GLY A 29 7.30 -5.23 -9.55
C GLY A 29 7.69 -6.55 -10.21
N MET A 30 8.03 -7.57 -9.42
CA MET A 30 8.36 -8.90 -9.93
C MET A 30 7.11 -9.64 -10.43
N ARG A 31 5.95 -9.43 -9.78
CA ARG A 31 4.66 -10.03 -10.23
C ARG A 31 4.25 -9.61 -11.64
N LEU A 32 4.70 -8.44 -12.10
CA LEU A 32 4.43 -7.92 -13.45
C LEU A 32 5.33 -8.52 -14.53
N LEU A 33 6.42 -9.20 -14.16
CA LEU A 33 7.32 -9.84 -15.12
C LEU A 33 6.77 -11.20 -15.58
N PRO A 34 7.11 -11.66 -16.79
CA PRO A 34 6.88 -13.04 -17.21
C PRO A 34 7.54 -14.04 -16.25
N GLN A 35 6.88 -15.18 -15.99
CA GLN A 35 7.35 -16.19 -15.03
C GLN A 35 8.80 -16.66 -15.29
N ARG A 36 9.20 -16.77 -16.56
CA ARG A 36 10.58 -17.11 -16.93
C ARG A 36 11.61 -16.09 -16.43
N GLN A 37 11.29 -14.81 -16.49
CA GLN A 37 12.17 -13.74 -16.00
C GLN A 37 12.20 -13.72 -14.47
N GLN A 38 11.05 -13.95 -13.83
CA GLN A 38 10.99 -14.09 -12.37
C GLN A 38 11.91 -15.23 -11.89
N ALA A 39 11.79 -16.41 -12.51
CA ALA A 39 12.60 -17.58 -12.17
C ALA A 39 14.10 -17.31 -12.37
N ALA A 40 14.49 -16.74 -13.52
CA ALA A 40 15.89 -16.42 -13.80
C ALA A 40 16.52 -15.48 -12.75
N ILE A 41 15.77 -14.45 -12.31
CA ILE A 41 16.24 -13.53 -11.28
C ILE A 41 16.39 -14.25 -9.94
N LEU A 42 15.40 -15.06 -9.52
CA LEU A 42 15.48 -15.78 -8.25
C LEU A 42 16.60 -16.82 -8.24
N GLU A 43 16.82 -17.53 -9.35
CA GLU A 43 17.90 -18.50 -9.51
C GLU A 43 19.28 -17.84 -9.38
N ASP A 44 19.47 -16.67 -10.00
CA ASP A 44 20.71 -15.89 -9.86
C ASP A 44 20.98 -15.51 -8.40
N LEU A 45 19.95 -15.09 -7.65
CA LEU A 45 20.10 -14.77 -6.22
C LEU A 45 20.50 -15.99 -5.39
N VAL A 46 19.82 -17.12 -5.60
CA VAL A 46 20.05 -18.37 -4.87
C VAL A 46 21.45 -18.92 -5.12
N GLN A 47 21.98 -18.74 -6.33
CA GLN A 47 23.33 -19.18 -6.68
C GLN A 47 24.42 -18.25 -6.12
N ASN A 48 24.25 -16.93 -6.22
CA ASN A 48 25.34 -15.99 -5.97
C ASN A 48 25.42 -15.50 -4.52
N ILE A 49 24.30 -15.35 -3.80
CA ILE A 49 24.32 -14.82 -2.43
C ILE A 49 25.18 -15.69 -1.48
N PRO A 50 25.05 -17.04 -1.48
CA PRO A 50 25.85 -17.90 -0.60
C PRO A 50 27.35 -17.91 -0.93
N LEU A 51 27.76 -17.46 -2.13
CA LEU A 51 29.18 -17.35 -2.51
C LEU A 51 29.84 -16.10 -1.92
N GLU A 52 29.06 -15.10 -1.54
CA GLU A 52 29.55 -13.81 -1.08
C GLU A 52 29.25 -13.52 0.41
N PHE A 53 28.24 -14.18 0.99
CA PHE A 53 27.76 -13.92 2.35
C PHE A 53 27.44 -15.20 3.12
N ASP A 54 27.79 -15.23 4.40
CA ASP A 54 27.62 -16.38 5.30
C ASP A 54 26.21 -16.48 5.93
N PHE A 55 25.23 -15.70 5.46
CA PHE A 55 23.86 -15.74 5.97
C PHE A 55 23.16 -17.06 5.64
N LEU A 56 22.20 -17.49 6.47
CA LEU A 56 21.35 -18.66 6.17
C LEU A 56 20.40 -18.33 5.00
N PHE A 57 20.81 -18.69 3.79
CA PHE A 57 20.09 -18.42 2.55
C PHE A 57 19.92 -19.67 1.70
N SER A 58 18.72 -19.90 1.19
CA SER A 58 18.38 -21.06 0.38
C SER A 58 17.24 -20.72 -0.58
N LYS A 59 16.85 -21.67 -1.44
CA LYS A 59 15.74 -21.49 -2.38
C LYS A 59 14.43 -21.08 -1.70
N SER A 60 14.14 -21.56 -0.48
CA SER A 60 12.93 -21.18 0.27
C SER A 60 12.96 -19.77 0.84
N HIS A 61 14.10 -19.08 0.74
CA HIS A 61 14.30 -17.73 1.24
C HIS A 61 14.23 -16.65 0.14
N ALA A 62 14.14 -17.05 -1.14
CA ALA A 62 13.96 -16.15 -2.27
C ALA A 62 12.62 -16.46 -2.95
N GLU A 63 11.63 -15.57 -2.82
CA GLU A 63 10.30 -15.79 -3.41
C GLU A 63 9.66 -14.50 -3.92
N VAL A 64 8.86 -14.61 -4.98
CA VAL A 64 7.89 -13.57 -5.33
C VAL A 64 6.64 -13.82 -4.49
N ILE A 65 6.39 -12.96 -3.50
CA ILE A 65 5.22 -13.09 -2.65
C ILE A 65 3.96 -12.65 -3.38
N SER A 66 2.87 -13.36 -3.15
CA SER A 66 1.54 -12.92 -3.59
C SER A 66 1.16 -11.62 -2.87
N GLY A 67 0.29 -10.81 -3.48
CA GLY A 67 -0.22 -9.62 -2.78
C GLY A 67 -1.06 -9.98 -1.54
N LYS A 68 -1.61 -11.19 -1.48
CA LYS A 68 -2.26 -11.74 -0.28
C LYS A 68 -1.24 -11.93 0.85
N GLN A 69 -0.08 -12.54 0.58
CA GLN A 69 1.01 -12.66 1.57
C GLN A 69 1.51 -11.29 2.01
N GLU A 70 1.72 -10.35 1.08
CA GLU A 70 2.16 -8.98 1.38
C GLU A 70 1.17 -8.27 2.33
N GLY A 71 -0.14 -8.39 2.07
CA GLY A 71 -1.18 -7.84 2.94
C GLY A 71 -1.26 -8.52 4.32
N VAL A 72 -1.14 -9.85 4.38
CA VAL A 72 -1.03 -10.58 5.67
C VAL A 72 0.17 -10.10 6.46
N TYR A 73 1.34 -9.98 5.82
CA TYR A 73 2.57 -9.55 6.50
C TYR A 73 2.48 -8.09 6.98
N ALA A 74 1.88 -7.19 6.21
CA ALA A 74 1.59 -5.83 6.66
C ALA A 74 0.67 -5.83 7.90
N TRP A 75 -0.38 -6.64 7.87
CA TRP A 75 -1.33 -6.78 8.99
C TRP A 75 -0.66 -7.36 10.25
N ILE A 76 0.21 -8.37 10.12
CA ILE A 76 0.99 -8.91 11.23
C ILE A 76 1.91 -7.80 11.81
N GLY A 77 2.61 -7.07 10.94
CA GLY A 77 3.57 -6.04 11.35
C GLY A 77 2.94 -4.97 12.25
N ILE A 78 1.81 -4.39 11.84
CA ILE A 78 1.15 -3.33 12.64
C ILE A 78 0.63 -3.88 13.97
N ASN A 79 0.01 -5.06 13.96
CA ASN A 79 -0.62 -5.62 15.15
C ASN A 79 0.43 -6.09 16.16
N PHE A 80 1.60 -6.52 15.69
CA PHE A 80 2.75 -6.78 16.54
C PHE A 80 3.28 -5.49 17.20
N VAL A 81 3.50 -4.43 16.42
CA VAL A 81 4.00 -3.15 16.97
C VAL A 81 3.02 -2.53 17.97
N LEU A 82 1.72 -2.72 17.76
CA LEU A 82 0.67 -2.28 18.67
C LEU A 82 0.43 -3.22 19.86
N GLY A 83 1.18 -4.32 20.00
CA GLY A 83 1.01 -5.27 21.11
C GLY A 83 -0.33 -6.02 21.09
N ARG A 84 -0.97 -6.16 19.93
CA ARG A 84 -2.27 -6.86 19.78
C ARG A 84 -2.15 -8.38 19.83
N PHE A 85 -0.92 -8.89 19.78
CA PHE A 85 -0.61 -10.31 19.96
C PHE A 85 -0.13 -10.62 21.38
N ASP A 86 -0.02 -9.63 22.25
CA ASP A 86 0.26 -9.87 23.67
C ASP A 86 -1.07 -10.08 24.39
N HIS A 87 -1.28 -11.28 24.94
CA HIS A 87 -2.54 -11.69 25.56
C HIS A 87 -2.55 -11.55 27.09
N GLU A 88 -1.48 -11.05 27.71
CA GLU A 88 -1.39 -10.93 29.18
C GLU A 88 -2.05 -9.65 29.73
N ASP A 89 -2.34 -8.67 28.87
CA ASP A 89 -2.77 -7.33 29.27
C ASP A 89 -4.30 -7.15 29.14
N GLU A 90 -4.99 -7.00 30.27
CA GLU A 90 -6.45 -7.05 30.40
C GLU A 90 -7.19 -5.74 30.08
N GLU A 91 -6.49 -4.60 29.92
CA GLU A 91 -7.11 -3.27 29.75
C GLU A 91 -7.49 -2.90 28.29
N ALA A 92 -7.16 -3.74 27.31
CA ALA A 92 -7.38 -3.42 25.89
C ALA A 92 -8.80 -3.78 25.40
N ALA A 93 -9.30 -3.06 24.39
CA ALA A 93 -10.55 -3.42 23.72
C ALA A 93 -10.48 -4.85 23.17
N VAL A 94 -11.43 -5.70 23.53
CA VAL A 94 -11.46 -7.12 23.17
C VAL A 94 -12.53 -7.43 22.11
N VAL A 95 -12.33 -8.54 21.39
CA VAL A 95 -13.30 -9.14 20.47
C VAL A 95 -13.47 -10.62 20.78
N THR A 96 -14.69 -11.12 20.58
CA THR A 96 -14.99 -12.55 20.62
C THR A 96 -14.75 -13.16 19.24
N VAL A 97 -13.89 -14.18 19.18
CA VAL A 97 -13.47 -14.84 17.95
C VAL A 97 -14.02 -16.26 17.90
N ALA A 98 -14.64 -16.62 16.77
CA ALA A 98 -15.06 -17.99 16.49
C ALA A 98 -13.90 -18.79 15.87
N LEU A 99 -13.51 -19.89 16.51
CA LEU A 99 -12.45 -20.79 16.03
C LEU A 99 -13.06 -21.95 15.23
N GLY A 100 -13.33 -21.72 13.95
CA GLY A 100 -13.92 -22.75 13.06
C GLY A 100 -15.33 -23.18 13.47
N ASP A 101 -15.69 -24.44 13.18
CA ASP A 101 -17.00 -25.03 13.50
C ASP A 101 -17.15 -25.46 14.99
N GLN A 102 -16.17 -25.15 15.83
CA GLN A 102 -16.21 -25.51 17.25
C GLN A 102 -16.95 -24.45 18.08
N ALA A 103 -17.70 -24.90 19.10
CA ALA A 103 -18.50 -24.07 19.99
C ALA A 103 -17.68 -23.19 20.95
N GLU A 104 -16.35 -23.24 20.87
CA GLU A 104 -15.45 -22.47 21.73
C GLU A 104 -15.13 -21.12 21.08
N SER A 105 -15.47 -20.06 21.81
CA SER A 105 -15.14 -18.69 21.43
C SER A 105 -13.98 -18.19 22.28
N LEU A 106 -13.01 -17.53 21.63
CA LEU A 106 -11.85 -16.93 22.29
C LEU A 106 -12.09 -15.43 22.44
N VAL A 107 -11.85 -14.89 23.62
CA VAL A 107 -11.79 -13.44 23.83
C VAL A 107 -10.33 -13.00 23.74
N ARG A 108 -10.02 -12.09 22.82
CA ARG A 108 -8.66 -11.53 22.68
C ARG A 108 -8.70 -10.06 22.29
N LYS A 109 -7.55 -9.38 22.40
CA LYS A 109 -7.41 -7.98 21.98
C LYS A 109 -7.87 -7.80 20.54
N ARG A 110 -8.66 -6.74 20.29
CA ARG A 110 -9.05 -6.31 18.95
C ARG A 110 -7.81 -5.93 18.17
N THR A 111 -7.67 -6.49 16.97
CA THR A 111 -6.64 -6.11 16.02
C THR A 111 -7.07 -4.89 15.20
N VAL A 112 -6.11 -4.28 14.52
CA VAL A 112 -6.38 -3.19 13.57
C VAL A 112 -6.25 -3.70 12.15
N GLY A 113 -7.05 -3.13 11.25
CA GLY A 113 -6.90 -3.29 9.82
C GLY A 113 -5.76 -2.43 9.26
N ILE A 114 -5.34 -2.75 8.04
CA ILE A 114 -4.34 -2.01 7.28
C ILE A 114 -4.87 -1.68 5.89
N LEU A 115 -4.46 -0.51 5.43
CA LEU A 115 -4.51 -0.06 4.05
C LEU A 115 -3.08 0.30 3.66
N ASP A 116 -2.57 -0.29 2.59
CA ASP A 116 -1.24 0.03 2.09
C ASP A 116 -1.30 0.29 0.59
N MET A 117 -1.04 1.53 0.20
CA MET A 117 -0.99 1.93 -1.20
C MET A 117 0.44 2.21 -1.60
N GLY A 118 1.08 1.23 -2.22
CA GLY A 118 2.40 1.39 -2.80
C GLY A 118 2.38 2.10 -4.15
N GLY A 119 3.51 2.07 -4.85
CA GLY A 119 3.61 2.63 -6.21
C GLY A 119 2.82 1.83 -7.25
N ALA A 120 2.81 0.50 -7.15
CA ALA A 120 2.24 -0.40 -8.15
C ALA A 120 0.97 -1.13 -7.70
N SER A 121 0.78 -1.38 -6.41
CA SER A 121 -0.38 -2.09 -5.88
C SER A 121 -1.00 -1.38 -4.68
N LEU A 122 -2.22 -1.79 -4.38
CA LEU A 122 -2.96 -1.42 -3.20
C LEU A 122 -3.34 -2.71 -2.46
N GLN A 123 -3.25 -2.69 -1.13
CA GLN A 123 -3.59 -3.79 -0.25
C GLN A 123 -4.54 -3.29 0.84
N ILE A 124 -5.48 -4.16 1.20
CA ILE A 124 -6.33 -4.01 2.39
C ILE A 124 -6.31 -5.34 3.14
N ALA A 125 -6.12 -5.28 4.46
CA ALA A 125 -6.23 -6.47 5.30
C ALA A 125 -6.82 -6.15 6.67
N TYR A 126 -7.73 -6.99 7.18
CA TYR A 126 -8.31 -6.84 8.52
C TYR A 126 -8.82 -8.19 9.03
N GLU A 127 -8.86 -8.36 10.35
CA GLU A 127 -9.36 -9.59 10.98
C GLU A 127 -10.87 -9.71 10.79
N VAL A 128 -11.34 -10.95 10.56
CA VAL A 128 -12.74 -11.30 10.47
C VAL A 128 -13.09 -12.24 11.63
N PRO A 129 -13.41 -11.69 12.82
CA PRO A 129 -13.47 -12.44 14.07
C PRO A 129 -14.62 -13.45 14.14
N SER A 130 -15.71 -13.26 13.39
CA SER A 130 -16.88 -14.16 13.42
C SER A 130 -17.38 -14.54 12.03
N SER A 131 -18.04 -15.70 11.94
CA SER A 131 -18.70 -16.21 10.72
C SER A 131 -19.88 -15.33 10.27
N GLY A 132 -20.35 -14.40 11.10
CA GLY A 132 -21.41 -13.45 10.78
C GLY A 132 -20.98 -12.22 9.97
N ALA A 133 -19.71 -12.10 9.59
CA ALA A 133 -19.21 -10.99 8.79
C ALA A 133 -19.69 -11.00 7.33
N PHE A 134 -20.21 -12.13 6.86
CA PHE A 134 -20.78 -12.28 5.52
C PHE A 134 -22.29 -12.38 5.61
N SER A 135 -22.99 -11.56 4.83
CA SER A 135 -24.46 -11.50 4.86
C SER A 135 -25.13 -12.70 4.21
N SER A 136 -24.37 -13.53 3.47
CA SER A 136 -24.87 -14.80 2.90
C SER A 136 -23.77 -15.86 2.73
N PRO A 137 -24.13 -17.15 2.69
CA PRO A 137 -23.20 -18.24 2.39
C PRO A 137 -22.50 -18.09 1.02
N GLN A 138 -23.16 -17.47 0.04
CA GLN A 138 -22.54 -17.23 -1.28
C GLN A 138 -21.45 -16.14 -1.21
N GLN A 139 -21.64 -15.12 -0.37
CA GLN A 139 -20.61 -14.11 -0.13
C GLN A 139 -19.42 -14.71 0.62
N GLU A 140 -19.68 -15.60 1.59
CA GLU A 140 -18.62 -16.30 2.31
C GLU A 140 -17.80 -17.19 1.36
N GLU A 141 -18.45 -17.97 0.48
CA GLU A 141 -17.76 -18.80 -0.51
C GLU A 141 -16.91 -17.94 -1.47
N ALA A 142 -17.46 -16.83 -1.97
CA ALA A 142 -16.70 -15.89 -2.80
C ALA A 142 -15.52 -15.27 -2.06
N ALA A 143 -15.66 -15.04 -0.75
CA ALA A 143 -14.63 -14.47 0.11
C ALA A 143 -13.56 -15.47 0.56
N LYS A 144 -13.78 -16.81 0.46
CA LYS A 144 -12.76 -17.81 0.85
C LYS A 144 -11.40 -17.57 0.20
N SER A 145 -11.38 -17.20 -1.08
CA SER A 145 -10.13 -16.87 -1.79
C SER A 145 -9.40 -15.65 -1.21
N LEU A 146 -10.14 -14.73 -0.58
CA LEU A 146 -9.67 -13.51 0.06
C LEU A 146 -9.37 -13.69 1.56
N LEU A 147 -9.79 -14.79 2.19
CA LEU A 147 -9.51 -15.07 3.59
C LEU A 147 -8.18 -15.82 3.74
N ALA A 148 -7.31 -15.32 4.62
CA ALA A 148 -6.09 -15.99 5.05
C ALA A 148 -6.28 -16.50 6.49
N GLU A 149 -6.13 -17.80 6.67
CA GLU A 149 -6.11 -18.44 7.99
C GLU A 149 -4.70 -18.89 8.30
N PHE A 150 -4.17 -18.49 9.45
CA PHE A 150 -2.82 -18.84 9.87
C PHE A 150 -2.68 -18.79 11.39
N ASN A 151 -1.70 -19.55 11.89
CA ASN A 151 -1.30 -19.54 13.30
C ASN A 151 0.05 -18.83 13.45
N LEU A 152 0.11 -17.80 14.28
CA LEU A 152 1.37 -17.12 14.64
C LEU A 152 2.11 -17.79 15.80
N GLY A 153 1.45 -18.70 16.53
CA GLY A 153 2.05 -19.46 17.61
C GLY A 153 3.11 -20.45 17.12
N CYS A 154 4.01 -20.82 18.03
CA CYS A 154 4.98 -21.89 17.81
C CYS A 154 4.35 -23.28 17.93
N ASP A 155 3.33 -23.44 18.79
CA ASP A 155 2.55 -24.66 18.92
C ASP A 155 1.36 -24.65 17.96
N VAL A 156 1.35 -25.62 17.04
CA VAL A 156 0.29 -25.79 16.03
C VAL A 156 -1.05 -26.24 16.63
N GLN A 157 -1.04 -26.82 17.84
CA GLN A 157 -2.24 -27.27 18.54
C GLN A 157 -2.91 -26.13 19.34
N HIS A 158 -2.17 -25.06 19.65
CA HIS A 158 -2.72 -23.91 20.36
C HIS A 158 -3.40 -22.93 19.42
N SER A 159 -4.64 -22.57 19.74
CA SER A 159 -5.51 -21.70 18.93
C SER A 159 -5.42 -20.21 19.29
N GLY A 160 -4.75 -19.83 20.38
CA GLY A 160 -4.69 -18.45 20.88
C GLY A 160 -4.14 -17.42 19.87
N HIS A 161 -3.34 -17.89 18.90
CA HIS A 161 -2.76 -17.09 17.83
C HIS A 161 -3.23 -17.51 16.42
N VAL A 162 -4.38 -18.17 16.32
CA VAL A 162 -5.03 -18.45 15.04
C VAL A 162 -5.85 -17.24 14.63
N TYR A 163 -5.52 -16.67 13.46
CA TYR A 163 -6.20 -15.49 12.92
C TYR A 163 -6.81 -15.82 11.57
N ARG A 164 -8.00 -15.27 11.32
CA ARG A 164 -8.66 -15.26 10.03
C ARG A 164 -8.72 -13.82 9.54
N VAL A 165 -7.98 -13.53 8.48
CA VAL A 165 -7.77 -12.17 7.98
C VAL A 165 -8.33 -12.07 6.57
N TYR A 166 -9.26 -11.15 6.33
CA TYR A 166 -9.63 -10.75 4.98
C TYR A 166 -8.46 -9.99 4.39
N VAL A 167 -8.03 -10.37 3.18
CA VAL A 167 -6.95 -9.73 2.46
C VAL A 167 -7.30 -9.64 0.99
N ASN A 168 -7.24 -8.43 0.45
CA ASN A 168 -7.38 -8.20 -0.97
C ASN A 168 -6.23 -7.34 -1.50
N THR A 169 -5.84 -7.60 -2.74
CA THR A 169 -4.74 -6.92 -3.42
C THR A 169 -5.15 -6.50 -4.82
N PHE A 170 -4.90 -5.25 -5.14
CA PHE A 170 -5.28 -4.63 -6.40
C PHE A 170 -4.01 -4.24 -7.14
N LEU A 171 -3.53 -5.12 -8.01
CA LEU A 171 -2.37 -4.86 -8.85
C LEU A 171 -2.69 -3.77 -9.88
N GLY A 172 -1.82 -2.78 -10.01
CA GLY A 172 -2.04 -1.60 -10.86
C GLY A 172 -2.87 -0.48 -10.20
N PHE A 173 -3.25 -0.62 -8.92
CA PHE A 173 -4.00 0.40 -8.18
C PHE A 173 -3.12 1.20 -7.20
N GLY A 174 -1.80 0.96 -7.21
CA GLY A 174 -0.85 1.85 -6.53
C GLY A 174 -0.80 3.22 -7.19
N GLY A 175 -0.35 4.25 -6.45
CA GLY A 175 -0.45 5.64 -6.89
C GLY A 175 0.26 5.95 -8.21
N ASN A 176 1.43 5.36 -8.46
CA ASN A 176 2.20 5.59 -9.69
C ASN A 176 1.56 4.87 -10.88
N PHE A 177 1.15 3.61 -10.71
CA PHE A 177 0.50 2.84 -11.78
C PHE A 177 -0.87 3.39 -12.12
N ALA A 178 -1.62 3.91 -11.14
CA ALA A 178 -2.86 4.62 -11.38
C ALA A 178 -2.62 5.87 -12.24
N ARG A 179 -1.56 6.65 -11.96
CA ARG A 179 -1.17 7.80 -12.79
C ARG A 179 -0.79 7.39 -14.20
N GLN A 180 0.01 6.35 -14.35
CA GLN A 180 0.40 5.84 -15.66
C GLN A 180 -0.82 5.42 -16.49
N ARG A 181 -1.77 4.68 -15.90
CA ARG A 181 -3.00 4.27 -16.59
C ARG A 181 -3.86 5.47 -16.99
N TYR A 182 -3.94 6.49 -16.13
CA TYR A 182 -4.61 7.74 -16.46
C TYR A 182 -3.96 8.43 -17.66
N GLU A 183 -2.64 8.57 -17.68
CA GLU A 183 -1.90 9.17 -18.80
C GLU A 183 -2.11 8.39 -20.11
N GLU A 184 -2.10 7.07 -20.05
CA GLU A 184 -2.38 6.20 -21.22
C GLU A 184 -3.81 6.39 -21.73
N LEU A 185 -4.80 6.51 -20.83
CA LEU A 185 -6.18 6.79 -21.19
C LEU A 185 -6.33 8.14 -21.90
N VAL A 186 -5.75 9.21 -21.33
CA VAL A 186 -5.80 10.55 -21.89
C VAL A 186 -5.09 10.58 -23.25
N LEU A 187 -3.89 10.01 -23.36
CA LEU A 187 -3.16 9.90 -24.62
C LEU A 187 -4.02 9.21 -25.70
N ASN A 188 -4.70 8.11 -25.37
CA ASN A 188 -5.60 7.38 -26.26
C ASN A 188 -6.80 8.21 -26.70
N GLN A 189 -7.47 8.87 -25.77
CA GLN A 189 -8.61 9.73 -26.07
C GLN A 189 -8.20 10.91 -26.94
N THR A 190 -7.12 11.61 -26.59
CA THR A 190 -6.61 12.77 -27.33
C THR A 190 -6.31 12.42 -28.79
N HIS A 191 -5.56 11.35 -29.05
CA HIS A 191 -5.25 10.94 -30.41
C HIS A 191 -6.48 10.45 -31.19
N ALA A 192 -7.43 9.78 -30.53
CA ALA A 192 -8.68 9.36 -31.18
C ALA A 192 -9.54 10.58 -31.56
N HIS A 193 -9.71 11.56 -30.66
CA HIS A 193 -10.48 12.77 -30.92
C HIS A 193 -9.84 13.62 -32.02
N SER A 194 -8.52 13.73 -32.04
CA SER A 194 -7.82 14.46 -33.10
C SER A 194 -8.06 13.85 -34.48
N ARG A 195 -7.99 12.52 -34.60
CA ARG A 195 -8.26 11.81 -35.86
C ARG A 195 -9.71 11.98 -36.34
N LEU A 196 -10.67 12.07 -35.41
CA LEU A 196 -12.10 12.10 -35.72
C LEU A 196 -12.65 13.52 -35.94
N HIS A 197 -12.14 14.52 -35.21
CA HIS A 197 -12.74 15.86 -35.13
C HIS A 197 -11.77 16.98 -35.56
N GLY A 198 -10.54 16.66 -35.96
CA GLY A 198 -9.53 17.65 -36.39
C GLY A 198 -9.02 18.56 -35.27
N GLN A 199 -9.38 18.32 -34.01
CA GLN A 199 -8.86 19.06 -32.86
C GLN A 199 -7.40 18.69 -32.58
N GLN A 200 -6.55 19.69 -32.36
CA GLN A 200 -5.11 19.50 -32.09
C GLN A 200 -4.75 19.55 -30.60
N THR A 201 -5.75 19.60 -29.71
CA THR A 201 -5.53 19.62 -28.26
C THR A 201 -4.66 18.46 -27.82
N GLY A 202 -3.61 18.72 -27.04
CA GLY A 202 -2.64 17.77 -26.52
C GLY A 202 -1.53 17.36 -27.50
N LEU A 203 -1.54 17.81 -28.76
CA LEU A 203 -0.53 17.43 -29.76
C LEU A 203 0.70 18.34 -29.80
N SER A 204 0.63 19.54 -29.22
CA SER A 204 1.75 20.48 -29.14
C SER A 204 1.71 21.30 -27.85
N ALA A 205 2.79 22.01 -27.56
CA ALA A 205 2.89 22.88 -26.38
C ALA A 205 1.97 24.11 -26.45
N GLU A 206 1.60 24.56 -27.65
CA GLU A 206 0.71 25.70 -27.90
C GLU A 206 -0.75 25.36 -27.62
N THR A 207 -1.15 24.10 -27.86
CA THR A 207 -2.50 23.60 -27.59
C THR A 207 -2.45 22.38 -26.66
N PRO A 208 -2.02 22.50 -25.40
CA PRO A 208 -1.85 21.35 -24.52
C PRO A 208 -3.20 20.84 -23.99
N PHE A 209 -3.22 19.58 -23.56
CA PHE A 209 -4.33 19.04 -22.77
C PHE A 209 -4.30 19.65 -21.36
N LEU A 210 -5.42 20.22 -20.92
CA LEU A 210 -5.51 20.84 -19.59
C LEU A 210 -5.84 19.78 -18.52
N ASP A 211 -4.80 19.25 -17.87
CA ASP A 211 -4.91 18.18 -16.89
C ASP A 211 -5.36 18.73 -15.51
N PRO A 212 -6.57 18.42 -15.01
CA PRO A 212 -6.99 18.83 -13.67
C PRO A 212 -6.15 18.23 -12.54
N CYS A 213 -5.50 17.10 -12.78
CA CYS A 213 -4.74 16.33 -11.79
C CYS A 213 -3.29 16.80 -11.62
N LEU A 214 -2.84 17.80 -12.38
CA LEU A 214 -1.53 18.43 -12.24
C LEU A 214 -1.66 19.85 -11.67
N PRO A 215 -0.65 20.33 -10.90
CA PRO A 215 -0.65 21.68 -10.34
C PRO A 215 -0.79 22.78 -11.41
N VAL A 216 -1.38 23.92 -11.03
CA VAL A 216 -1.67 25.02 -11.98
C VAL A 216 -0.41 25.47 -12.71
N GLY A 217 -0.45 25.45 -14.04
CA GLY A 217 0.62 25.97 -14.89
C GLY A 217 1.83 25.04 -15.05
N LEU A 218 1.86 23.87 -14.39
CA LEU A 218 2.89 22.86 -14.66
C LEU A 218 2.75 22.37 -16.11
N GLU A 219 3.81 22.47 -16.90
CA GLU A 219 3.89 21.86 -18.23
C GLU A 219 4.53 20.48 -18.12
N ASP A 220 3.94 19.49 -18.79
CA ASP A 220 4.42 18.12 -18.76
C ASP A 220 4.22 17.44 -20.12
N THR A 221 5.04 16.44 -20.41
CA THR A 221 4.96 15.68 -21.66
C THR A 221 5.03 14.19 -21.39
N VAL A 222 4.10 13.44 -21.98
CA VAL A 222 4.07 11.97 -21.91
C VAL A 222 4.27 11.39 -23.30
N THR A 223 5.32 10.58 -23.48
CA THR A 223 5.61 9.89 -24.73
C THR A 223 5.46 8.37 -24.56
N ARG A 224 4.78 7.72 -25.51
CA ARG A 224 4.61 6.26 -25.61
C ARG A 224 4.75 5.83 -27.07
N GLY A 225 5.89 5.23 -27.41
CA GLY A 225 6.23 4.96 -28.81
C GLY A 225 6.34 6.27 -29.60
N GLU A 226 5.63 6.36 -30.73
CA GLU A 226 5.60 7.56 -31.60
C GLU A 226 4.56 8.61 -31.17
N ARG A 227 3.84 8.36 -30.08
CA ARG A 227 2.74 9.22 -29.62
C ARG A 227 3.19 10.08 -28.45
N THR A 228 2.90 11.37 -28.54
CA THR A 228 3.26 12.37 -27.52
C THR A 228 2.03 13.16 -27.11
N LEU A 229 1.84 13.31 -25.81
CA LEU A 229 0.82 14.15 -25.19
C LEU A 229 1.51 15.30 -24.45
N HIS A 230 1.19 16.52 -24.87
CA HIS A 230 1.56 17.74 -24.15
C HIS A 230 0.44 18.13 -23.19
N MET A 231 0.77 18.38 -21.93
CA MET A 231 -0.18 18.71 -20.88
C MET A 231 0.20 20.00 -20.18
N ARG A 232 -0.82 20.71 -19.70
CA ARG A 232 -0.66 21.84 -18.76
C ARG A 232 -1.62 21.65 -17.59
N GLY A 233 -1.11 21.74 -16.38
CA GLY A 233 -1.90 21.52 -15.18
C GLY A 233 -2.91 22.64 -14.92
N ARG A 234 -4.13 22.24 -14.56
CA ARG A 234 -5.25 23.13 -14.22
C ARG A 234 -5.49 23.22 -12.71
N GLY A 235 -4.93 22.30 -11.92
CA GLY A 235 -5.02 22.35 -10.45
C GLY A 235 -6.43 22.18 -9.88
N ASP A 236 -7.33 21.54 -10.63
CA ASP A 236 -8.74 21.33 -10.24
C ASP A 236 -8.90 19.96 -9.61
N TRP A 237 -8.68 19.91 -8.30
CA TRP A 237 -8.67 18.66 -7.53
C TRP A 237 -10.02 17.93 -7.58
N GLN A 238 -11.16 18.66 -7.55
CA GLN A 238 -12.48 18.05 -7.62
C GLN A 238 -12.75 17.45 -9.00
N ALA A 239 -12.39 18.14 -10.09
CA ALA A 239 -12.49 17.56 -11.42
C ALA A 239 -11.56 16.34 -11.56
N CYS A 240 -10.35 16.40 -11.00
CA CYS A 240 -9.45 15.26 -10.96
C CYS A 240 -10.10 14.07 -10.26
N ALA A 241 -10.59 14.27 -9.03
CA ALA A 241 -11.26 13.22 -8.27
C ALA A 241 -12.45 12.62 -9.04
N LYS A 242 -13.28 13.44 -9.71
CA LYS A 242 -14.42 12.93 -10.51
C LYS A 242 -13.99 12.05 -11.68
N LEU A 243 -12.84 12.34 -12.31
CA LEU A 243 -12.28 11.51 -13.39
C LEU A 243 -11.73 10.18 -12.87
N LEU A 244 -11.27 10.16 -11.62
CA LEU A 244 -10.66 9.00 -10.97
C LEU A 244 -11.71 8.16 -10.27
N GLN A 245 -12.49 7.39 -11.03
CA GLN A 245 -13.39 6.38 -10.46
C GLN A 245 -12.67 5.02 -10.36
N PRO A 246 -12.25 4.59 -9.17
CA PRO A 246 -11.62 3.29 -9.01
C PRO A 246 -12.67 2.21 -9.21
N LEU A 247 -12.50 1.34 -10.21
CA LEU A 247 -13.33 0.15 -10.40
C LEU A 247 -12.97 -0.91 -9.34
N LEU A 248 -13.22 -0.61 -8.07
CA LEU A 248 -13.00 -1.49 -6.92
C LEU A 248 -14.33 -2.07 -6.45
N GLY A 249 -14.36 -3.36 -6.11
CA GLY A 249 -15.58 -4.11 -5.77
C GLY A 249 -16.07 -3.97 -4.33
N GLY A 250 -15.73 -2.89 -3.62
CA GLY A 250 -16.00 -2.77 -2.19
C GLY A 250 -15.22 -3.76 -1.32
N ALA A 251 -15.24 -3.55 0.00
CA ALA A 251 -14.77 -4.51 1.00
C ALA A 251 -15.82 -4.60 2.12
N PRO A 252 -16.14 -5.81 2.64
CA PRO A 252 -17.16 -5.98 3.68
C PRO A 252 -16.63 -5.58 5.06
N ILE A 253 -16.47 -4.27 5.28
CA ILE A 253 -15.91 -3.70 6.51
C ILE A 253 -17.05 -3.31 7.46
N ASP A 254 -16.97 -3.76 8.71
CA ASP A 254 -17.77 -3.21 9.81
C ASP A 254 -17.11 -1.94 10.36
N PHE A 255 -17.52 -0.78 9.86
CA PHE A 255 -16.99 0.51 10.30
C PHE A 255 -17.36 0.88 11.75
N SER A 256 -18.34 0.21 12.36
CA SER A 256 -18.73 0.51 13.74
C SER A 256 -17.76 -0.10 14.76
N ASN A 257 -17.07 -1.17 14.40
CA ASN A 257 -16.18 -1.92 15.28
C ASN A 257 -14.84 -2.27 14.62
N SER A 258 -14.26 -1.31 13.89
CA SER A 258 -12.94 -1.44 13.29
C SER A 258 -12.08 -0.22 13.52
N GLU A 259 -10.78 -0.41 13.38
CA GLU A 259 -9.74 0.62 13.36
C GLU A 259 -8.77 0.28 12.23
N PHE A 260 -8.31 1.27 11.47
CA PHE A 260 -7.42 1.06 10.33
C PHE A 260 -6.19 1.97 10.36
N TYR A 261 -5.06 1.43 9.92
CA TYR A 261 -3.85 2.19 9.63
C TYR A 261 -3.60 2.28 8.13
N GLY A 262 -3.35 3.49 7.63
CA GLY A 262 -2.99 3.79 6.25
C GLY A 262 -1.49 4.03 6.09
N PHE A 263 -0.81 3.19 5.32
CA PHE A 263 0.62 3.27 5.04
C PHE A 263 0.92 3.77 3.62
N SER A 264 2.21 4.02 3.36
CA SER A 264 2.72 4.44 2.05
C SER A 264 1.98 5.67 1.51
N GLU A 265 1.35 5.62 0.35
CA GLU A 265 0.66 6.78 -0.24
C GLU A 265 -0.45 7.35 0.65
N PHE A 266 -1.05 6.57 1.55
CA PHE A 266 -1.99 7.12 2.53
C PHE A 266 -1.31 8.12 3.48
N PHE A 267 -0.09 7.80 3.93
CA PHE A 267 0.71 8.71 4.74
C PHE A 267 1.36 9.81 3.89
N TYR A 268 2.01 9.46 2.78
CA TYR A 268 2.71 10.45 1.97
C TYR A 268 1.78 11.52 1.38
N CYS A 269 0.55 11.15 0.98
CA CYS A 269 -0.43 12.12 0.50
C CYS A 269 -0.98 13.03 1.60
N THR A 270 -0.97 12.59 2.86
CA THR A 270 -1.46 13.40 4.00
C THR A 270 -0.34 14.22 4.63
N GLU A 271 0.88 13.70 4.68
CA GLU A 271 1.98 14.32 5.43
C GLU A 271 2.95 15.14 4.57
N ASP A 272 3.50 14.57 3.49
CA ASP A 272 4.72 15.09 2.86
C ASP A 272 4.64 16.59 2.52
N VAL A 273 3.49 17.02 1.99
CA VAL A 273 3.26 18.41 1.56
C VAL A 273 2.04 19.08 2.21
N LEU A 274 1.10 18.30 2.76
CA LEU A 274 -0.10 18.83 3.41
C LEU A 274 0.06 18.94 4.94
N ARG A 275 1.01 18.20 5.54
CA ARG A 275 1.28 18.19 6.99
C ARG A 275 0.07 17.82 7.86
N LEU A 276 -0.70 16.84 7.40
CA LEU A 276 -1.91 16.32 8.03
C LEU A 276 -1.80 14.83 8.40
N GLY A 277 -0.59 14.28 8.58
CA GLY A 277 -0.42 12.90 9.00
C GLY A 277 -1.09 12.60 10.35
N GLY A 278 -1.44 11.33 10.59
CA GLY A 278 -2.14 10.92 11.81
C GLY A 278 -3.62 10.63 11.56
N TYR A 279 -4.51 11.09 12.45
CA TYR A 279 -5.94 10.82 12.30
C TYR A 279 -6.49 11.49 11.04
N TYR A 280 -7.05 10.67 10.15
CA TYR A 280 -7.61 11.13 8.89
C TYR A 280 -8.95 11.82 9.12
N ASN A 281 -9.13 12.99 8.51
CA ASN A 281 -10.40 13.70 8.46
C ASN A 281 -10.67 14.16 7.01
N ALA A 282 -11.71 13.63 6.39
CA ALA A 282 -11.97 13.86 4.97
C ALA A 282 -12.21 15.35 4.63
N PRO A 283 -13.02 16.13 5.39
CA PRO A 283 -13.16 17.56 5.15
C PRO A 283 -11.83 18.34 5.19
N THR A 284 -11.02 18.12 6.23
CA THR A 284 -9.72 18.80 6.37
C THR A 284 -8.75 18.39 5.24
N PHE A 285 -8.68 17.10 4.93
CA PHE A 285 -7.82 16.59 3.87
C PHE A 285 -8.20 17.15 2.49
N THR A 286 -9.49 17.10 2.15
CA THR A 286 -9.97 17.59 0.84
C THR A 286 -9.76 19.09 0.69
N ALA A 287 -9.99 19.89 1.73
CA ALA A 287 -9.73 21.32 1.70
C ALA A 287 -8.24 21.63 1.46
N ALA A 288 -7.34 20.97 2.21
CA ALA A 288 -5.90 21.17 2.05
C ALA A 288 -5.38 20.69 0.68
N ALA A 289 -5.90 19.56 0.17
CA ALA A 289 -5.54 19.06 -1.15
C ALA A 289 -5.99 20.03 -2.27
N GLN A 290 -7.19 20.59 -2.17
CA GLN A 290 -7.70 21.60 -3.10
C GLN A 290 -6.87 22.88 -3.06
N GLU A 291 -6.56 23.37 -1.85
CA GLU A 291 -5.71 24.54 -1.68
C GLU A 291 -4.33 24.33 -2.32
N TYR A 292 -3.67 23.20 -2.03
CA TYR A 292 -2.39 22.83 -2.62
C TYR A 292 -2.46 22.81 -4.15
N CYS A 293 -3.48 22.16 -4.71
CA CYS A 293 -3.61 21.99 -6.16
C CYS A 293 -3.93 23.29 -6.89
N SER A 294 -4.63 24.22 -6.24
CA SER A 294 -4.92 25.55 -6.78
C SER A 294 -3.69 26.46 -6.87
N GLN A 295 -2.57 26.10 -6.21
CA GLN A 295 -1.34 26.89 -6.28
C GLN A 295 -0.66 26.73 -7.64
N ARG A 296 -0.02 27.81 -8.09
CA ARG A 296 0.84 27.77 -9.28
C ARG A 296 2.08 26.92 -9.04
N TRP A 297 2.52 26.20 -10.07
CA TRP A 297 3.71 25.36 -10.03
C TRP A 297 4.96 26.12 -9.59
N GLU A 298 5.13 27.37 -10.00
CA GLU A 298 6.26 28.21 -9.59
C GLU A 298 6.26 28.49 -8.07
N VAL A 299 5.08 28.60 -7.47
CA VAL A 299 4.91 28.81 -6.02
C VAL A 299 5.25 27.52 -5.26
N LEU A 300 4.74 26.37 -5.72
CA LEU A 300 5.00 25.06 -5.11
C LEU A 300 6.50 24.73 -5.14
N THR A 301 7.15 24.93 -6.29
CA THR A 301 8.59 24.69 -6.44
C THR A 301 9.44 25.64 -5.59
N LYS A 302 9.03 26.92 -5.47
CA LYS A 302 9.70 27.86 -4.54
C LYS A 302 9.58 27.40 -3.09
N ARG A 303 8.39 26.94 -2.66
CA ARG A 303 8.16 26.40 -1.31
C ARG A 303 8.97 25.13 -1.06
N PHE A 304 9.04 24.23 -2.03
CA PHE A 304 9.87 23.03 -1.97
C PHE A 304 11.35 23.36 -1.79
N ARG A 305 11.92 24.21 -2.65
CA ARG A 305 13.31 24.67 -2.54
C ARG A 305 13.61 25.44 -1.26
N GLY A 306 12.59 26.09 -0.70
CA GLY A 306 12.65 26.77 0.59
C GLY A 306 12.54 25.85 1.81
N GLY A 307 12.41 24.53 1.63
CA GLY A 307 12.35 23.56 2.73
C GLY A 307 11.02 23.56 3.50
N LEU A 308 9.91 24.04 2.89
CA LEU A 308 8.61 24.07 3.56
C LEU A 308 8.03 22.67 3.79
N TYR A 309 8.29 21.74 2.87
CA TYR A 309 7.74 20.39 2.88
C TYR A 309 8.59 19.42 3.72
N SER A 310 8.06 18.22 3.97
CA SER A 310 8.80 17.14 4.63
C SER A 310 10.13 16.87 3.91
N SER A 311 11.18 16.51 4.65
CA SER A 311 12.46 16.10 4.07
C SER A 311 12.38 14.83 3.22
N HIS A 312 11.28 14.07 3.37
CA HIS A 312 10.98 12.91 2.53
C HIS A 312 10.38 13.30 1.18
N ALA A 313 9.76 14.49 1.06
CA ALA A 313 9.16 14.93 -0.18
C ALA A 313 10.24 15.20 -1.23
N ASP A 314 10.08 14.64 -2.43
CA ASP A 314 10.91 14.92 -3.59
C ASP A 314 10.11 15.68 -4.67
N GLU A 315 10.76 16.03 -5.78
CA GLU A 315 10.10 16.72 -6.88
C GLU A 315 8.94 15.90 -7.47
N HIS A 316 9.06 14.56 -7.46
CA HIS A 316 8.00 13.67 -7.90
C HIS A 316 6.76 13.76 -7.00
N ARG A 317 6.92 13.81 -5.68
CA ARG A 317 5.84 14.07 -4.72
C ARG A 317 5.19 15.42 -4.98
N VAL A 318 5.97 16.50 -5.12
CA VAL A 318 5.44 17.85 -5.36
C VAL A 318 4.63 17.90 -6.66
N LYS A 319 5.12 17.25 -7.72
CA LYS A 319 4.47 17.14 -9.04
C LYS A 319 3.14 16.36 -9.00
N TYR A 320 3.15 15.17 -8.41
CA TYR A 320 2.02 14.23 -8.51
C TYR A 320 1.09 14.22 -7.29
N GLN A 321 1.32 15.08 -6.30
CA GLN A 321 0.45 15.17 -5.11
C GLN A 321 -1.02 15.33 -5.48
N CYS A 322 -1.36 16.17 -6.46
CA CYS A 322 -2.75 16.41 -6.84
C CYS A 322 -3.45 15.16 -7.34
N PHE A 323 -2.82 14.43 -8.26
CA PHE A 323 -3.32 13.15 -8.73
C PHE A 323 -3.41 12.12 -7.59
N LYS A 324 -2.32 11.94 -6.83
CA LYS A 324 -2.24 10.88 -5.82
C LYS A 324 -3.18 11.10 -4.64
N SER A 325 -3.36 12.34 -4.19
CA SER A 325 -4.33 12.68 -3.15
C SER A 325 -5.77 12.46 -3.60
N ALA A 326 -6.10 12.82 -4.85
CA ALA A 326 -7.42 12.53 -5.43
C ALA A 326 -7.64 11.01 -5.58
N TRP A 327 -6.64 10.27 -6.04
CA TRP A 327 -6.68 8.81 -6.15
C TRP A 327 -6.87 8.13 -4.79
N MET A 328 -6.10 8.55 -3.77
CA MET A 328 -6.23 8.08 -2.40
C MET A 328 -7.64 8.30 -1.85
N TYR A 329 -8.18 9.52 -2.03
CA TYR A 329 -9.55 9.85 -1.61
C TYR A 329 -10.58 8.94 -2.26
N GLN A 330 -10.45 8.73 -3.58
CA GLN A 330 -11.40 7.93 -4.33
C GLN A 330 -11.31 6.45 -3.98
N VAL A 331 -10.10 5.91 -3.82
CA VAL A 331 -9.88 4.55 -3.34
C VAL A 331 -10.53 4.34 -1.97
N LEU A 332 -10.36 5.29 -1.06
CA LEU A 332 -10.87 5.20 0.30
C LEU A 332 -12.41 5.24 0.33
N HIS A 333 -13.00 6.29 -0.26
CA HIS A 333 -14.42 6.59 -0.09
C HIS A 333 -15.33 5.99 -1.15
N GLN A 334 -14.90 5.87 -2.41
CA GLN A 334 -15.70 5.22 -3.46
C GLN A 334 -15.28 3.75 -3.65
N GLY A 335 -13.99 3.44 -3.49
CA GLY A 335 -13.50 2.08 -3.67
C GLY A 335 -13.85 1.18 -2.48
N PHE A 336 -13.41 1.55 -1.29
CA PHE A 336 -13.62 0.78 -0.06
C PHE A 336 -14.80 1.26 0.78
N HIS A 337 -15.51 2.30 0.35
CA HIS A 337 -16.72 2.82 1.00
C HIS A 337 -16.50 3.27 2.45
N PHE A 338 -15.30 3.72 2.80
CA PHE A 338 -15.06 4.35 4.11
C PHE A 338 -15.97 5.58 4.25
N PRO A 339 -16.74 5.70 5.34
CA PRO A 339 -17.49 6.93 5.62
C PRO A 339 -16.56 8.15 5.70
N PRO A 340 -16.96 9.32 5.16
CA PRO A 340 -16.16 10.55 5.27
C PRO A 340 -15.84 10.99 6.71
N ASP A 341 -16.70 10.60 7.65
CA ASP A 341 -16.62 10.89 9.08
C ASP A 341 -16.06 9.71 9.91
N TYR A 342 -15.52 8.67 9.27
CA TYR A 342 -14.94 7.53 9.96
C TYR A 342 -13.77 7.96 10.88
N PRO A 343 -13.90 7.83 12.20
CA PRO A 343 -12.96 8.45 13.15
C PRO A 343 -11.69 7.62 13.38
N SER A 344 -11.70 6.34 12.96
CA SER A 344 -10.70 5.36 13.35
C SER A 344 -9.73 4.99 12.23
N LEU A 345 -9.50 5.90 11.27
CA LEU A 345 -8.42 5.78 10.27
C LEU A 345 -7.25 6.67 10.67
N ARG A 346 -6.06 6.07 10.81
CA ARG A 346 -4.81 6.77 11.07
C ARG A 346 -3.82 6.54 9.95
N THR A 347 -3.30 7.60 9.33
CA THR A 347 -2.18 7.50 8.40
C THR A 347 -0.87 7.58 9.16
N ALA A 348 0.08 6.69 8.85
CA ALA A 348 1.36 6.63 9.54
C ALA A 348 2.44 6.02 8.66
N GLN A 349 3.69 6.45 8.87
CA GLN A 349 4.89 5.74 8.43
C GLN A 349 5.53 4.97 9.58
N LEU A 350 5.51 5.58 10.77
CA LEU A 350 6.03 5.01 12.01
C LEU A 350 4.92 4.84 13.04
N VAL A 351 4.98 3.78 13.83
CA VAL A 351 4.15 3.57 15.01
C VAL A 351 5.08 3.27 16.17
N TYR A 352 5.00 4.07 17.25
CA TYR A 352 5.94 4.03 18.38
C TYR A 352 7.42 4.11 17.95
N ASP A 353 7.72 5.03 17.03
CA ASP A 353 9.05 5.22 16.43
C ASP A 353 9.64 3.98 15.74
N ARG A 354 8.79 3.00 15.43
CA ARG A 354 9.14 1.81 14.64
C ARG A 354 8.51 1.90 13.27
N GLU A 355 9.31 1.62 12.25
CA GLU A 355 8.81 1.52 10.88
C GLU A 355 7.87 0.31 10.77
N VAL A 356 6.62 0.58 10.40
CA VAL A 356 5.64 -0.49 10.21
C VAL A 356 5.66 -0.88 8.74
N GLN A 357 6.54 -1.82 8.43
CA GLN A 357 6.66 -2.41 7.11
C GLN A 357 6.17 -3.86 7.14
N TRP A 358 5.64 -4.33 6.01
CA TRP A 358 5.26 -5.73 5.83
C TRP A 358 6.45 -6.68 6.08
N THR A 359 7.69 -6.23 5.92
CA THR A 359 8.89 -7.02 6.19
C THR A 359 8.98 -7.48 7.65
N LEU A 360 8.50 -6.68 8.61
CA LEU A 360 8.45 -7.05 10.03
C LEU A 360 7.48 -8.22 10.26
N GLY A 361 6.28 -8.16 9.69
CA GLY A 361 5.35 -9.28 9.79
C GLY A 361 5.83 -10.53 9.04
N ALA A 362 6.55 -10.34 7.94
CA ALA A 362 7.16 -11.44 7.20
C ALA A 362 8.20 -12.18 8.04
N ILE A 363 9.13 -11.45 8.68
CA ILE A 363 10.15 -12.09 9.52
C ILE A 363 9.49 -12.80 10.72
N LEU A 364 8.56 -12.14 11.42
CA LEU A 364 7.82 -12.75 12.54
C LEU A 364 7.14 -14.05 12.15
N TYR A 365 6.45 -14.07 11.00
CA TYR A 365 5.77 -15.27 10.51
C TYR A 365 6.74 -16.38 10.10
N LYS A 366 7.83 -16.03 9.41
CA LYS A 366 8.83 -16.98 8.90
C LYS A 366 9.66 -17.58 10.04
N THR A 367 9.83 -16.86 11.15
CA THR A 367 10.62 -17.31 12.32
C THR A 367 9.76 -17.79 13.50
N ARG A 368 8.43 -17.95 13.33
CA ARG A 368 7.52 -18.30 14.44
C ARG A 368 7.82 -19.62 15.17
N PHE A 369 8.60 -20.51 14.56
CA PHE A 369 9.02 -21.78 15.17
C PHE A 369 10.38 -21.71 15.87
N LEU A 370 11.10 -20.57 15.81
CA LEU A 370 12.36 -20.43 16.53
C LEU A 370 12.23 -20.65 18.05
N PRO A 371 11.14 -20.26 18.75
CA PRO A 371 10.99 -20.53 20.18
C PRO A 371 10.94 -22.02 20.56
N LEU A 372 10.81 -22.95 19.60
CA LEU A 372 10.89 -24.40 19.85
C LEU A 372 12.32 -24.93 19.86
N ARG A 373 13.30 -24.13 19.46
CA ARG A 373 14.74 -24.46 19.48
C ARG A 373 15.36 -23.98 20.78
#